data_AF-A0A812RP60-F1
#
_entry.id   AF-A0A812RP60-F1
#
_cell.length_a   1.000
_cell.length_b   1.000
_cell.length_c   1.000
_cell.angle_alpha   90.00
_cell.angle_beta   90.00
_cell.angle_gamma   90.00
#
_symmetry.space_group_name_H-M   'P 1'
#
loop_
_entity.id
_entity.type
_entity.pdbx_description
1 polymer ?
#
loop_
_entity_poly.entity_id
_entity_poly.type
_entity_poly.pdbx_seq_one_letter_code
_entity_poly.pdbx_strand_id
1 'polypeptide(L)'
;MTCSSCSWGLPEDQGVWTEDWYASLHDAKNAARSSAAMPVVRSLLEALRSQVASPSIAAEEGLAYLLDVAILLGDAELARSCATHCTRFPLRRWRFQEFARLIVDLPRLRAEILEKDILIAALAAGLELKHLTHRFYDDSVSLAEAVVLSGDAELWHRIEGHQLQLGPWPAHKHYNNMAHFLLEDSGGKVKLSSERMHRAKRAGLALSSFRARVAFRCQCGIGPCVGFSLLEIAIFFGQRDCARLDGSMDIEDRELAPEASLEAMPPVWEDHIVWCDNCGPTSWRFADAWADEWVASLPERRAVAADALCAALQASLHRTASSAGLGLCQAMRSWAHGKSVPAAVVKLVLAFAAARPSLLQALGGREGELPFMGHWWEESMHREGADSQSPQPDAGSQVQGESLGVAGSQPADAAGSSSNDVQAQPDSTSEKESGPDPDTTNDLLTALRNSKNDNPPLSGDGVVIFRLTRKANAEEVNAILFDVTGPLWSLHRRVLDAGCEVAPEWSPIKALFVPLTQPQLQELTHGNIYELGKVHLLALQSDAKLLTESFNEELQRSVRPKLRRQAPRRDDEEAGAPDHEPLLVMMGDVHHGVRTDSNVGYPVYET
;
A
#
# COMPACT_ATOMS: atom_id res chain seq x y z
N MET A 1 -6.36 -39.48 13.48
CA MET A 1 -7.35 -38.41 13.78
C MET A 1 -6.57 -37.14 14.01
N THR A 2 -6.58 -36.22 13.05
CA THR A 2 -6.00 -34.89 13.21
C THR A 2 -6.95 -34.07 14.08
N CYS A 3 -6.41 -33.36 15.07
CA CYS A 3 -7.20 -32.44 15.87
C CYS A 3 -7.70 -31.32 14.94
N SER A 4 -8.98 -30.93 15.04
CA SER A 4 -9.55 -29.88 14.19
C SER A 4 -8.91 -28.50 14.35
N SER A 5 -8.10 -28.32 15.40
CA SER A 5 -7.31 -27.10 15.66
C SER A 5 -5.85 -27.20 15.23
N CYS A 6 -5.45 -28.31 14.60
CA CYS A 6 -4.11 -28.47 14.06
C CYS A 6 -4.17 -28.38 12.55
N SER A 7 -3.30 -27.58 11.97
CA SER A 7 -3.19 -27.45 10.53
C SER A 7 -1.82 -27.94 10.07
N TRP A 8 -1.81 -28.42 8.84
CA TRP A 8 -0.60 -28.58 8.07
C TRP A 8 -0.33 -27.22 7.45
N GLY A 9 0.83 -26.64 7.72
CA GLY A 9 1.14 -25.32 7.16
C GLY A 9 1.44 -25.35 5.66
N LEU A 10 1.49 -26.55 5.07
CA LEU A 10 1.74 -26.84 3.66
C LEU A 10 0.66 -27.82 3.15
N PRO A 11 0.32 -27.81 1.85
CA PRO A 11 -0.70 -28.68 1.27
C PRO A 11 -0.38 -30.17 1.49
N GLU A 12 -1.35 -30.93 2.00
CA GLU A 12 -1.16 -32.34 2.37
C GLU A 12 -0.82 -33.23 1.16
N ASP A 13 -1.35 -32.89 -0.02
CA ASP A 13 -1.11 -33.58 -1.29
C ASP A 13 0.31 -33.38 -1.83
N GLN A 14 1.02 -32.36 -1.35
CA GLN A 14 2.38 -31.99 -1.78
C GLN A 14 3.44 -32.34 -0.73
N GLY A 15 3.05 -33.07 0.32
CA GLY A 15 3.87 -33.16 1.51
C GLY A 15 4.44 -34.55 1.85
N VAL A 16 5.54 -34.56 2.60
CA VAL A 16 6.17 -35.76 3.17
C VAL A 16 6.05 -35.72 4.68
N TRP A 17 5.47 -36.77 5.27
CA TRP A 17 5.31 -36.91 6.71
C TRP A 17 6.66 -37.04 7.42
N THR A 18 6.93 -36.16 8.38
CA THR A 18 8.12 -36.29 9.23
C THR A 18 7.88 -37.37 10.29
N GLU A 19 8.92 -38.11 10.69
CA GLU A 19 8.78 -39.20 11.68
C GLU A 19 8.34 -38.67 13.06
N ASP A 20 8.70 -37.43 13.36
CA ASP A 20 8.46 -36.73 14.62
C ASP A 20 7.25 -35.78 14.52
N TRP A 21 6.32 -36.01 13.60
CA TRP A 21 5.20 -35.10 13.34
C TRP A 21 4.30 -34.80 14.55
N TYR A 22 4.35 -35.61 15.62
CA TYR A 22 3.65 -35.36 16.89
C TYR A 22 4.49 -34.64 17.95
N ALA A 23 5.79 -34.46 17.73
CA ALA A 23 6.69 -33.82 18.67
C ALA A 23 6.23 -32.39 18.97
N SER A 24 6.52 -31.91 20.19
CA SER A 24 6.34 -30.50 20.49
C SER A 24 7.30 -29.66 19.62
N LEU A 25 6.95 -28.40 19.33
CA LEU A 25 7.87 -27.51 18.62
C LEU A 25 9.25 -27.42 19.30
N HIS A 26 9.30 -27.49 20.63
CA HIS A 26 10.55 -27.51 21.38
C HIS A 26 11.40 -28.75 21.09
N ASP A 27 10.79 -29.95 21.11
CA ASP A 27 11.50 -31.20 20.83
C ASP A 27 11.96 -31.26 19.37
N ALA A 28 11.11 -30.82 18.44
CA ALA A 28 11.43 -30.70 17.02
C ALA A 28 12.63 -29.77 16.79
N LYS A 29 12.65 -28.60 17.46
CA LYS A 29 13.77 -27.66 17.41
C LYS A 29 15.07 -28.27 17.92
N ASN A 30 15.01 -29.04 19.01
CA ASN A 30 16.18 -29.73 19.53
C ASN A 30 16.68 -30.82 18.57
N ALA A 31 15.77 -31.61 17.99
CA ALA A 31 16.10 -32.64 17.01
C ALA A 31 16.72 -32.03 15.73
N ALA A 32 16.18 -30.91 15.24
CA ALA A 32 16.73 -30.18 14.10
C ALA A 32 18.15 -29.66 14.38
N ARG A 33 18.41 -29.11 15.57
CA ARG A 33 19.75 -28.70 16.00
C ARG A 33 20.73 -29.86 16.07
N SER A 34 20.32 -30.99 16.65
CA SER A 34 21.14 -32.21 16.69
C SER A 34 21.44 -32.72 15.28
N SER A 35 20.46 -32.67 14.38
CA SER A 35 20.60 -33.10 12.99
C SER A 35 21.54 -32.18 12.21
N ALA A 36 21.37 -30.86 12.32
CA ALA A 36 22.26 -29.87 11.72
C ALA A 36 23.69 -29.92 12.27
N ALA A 37 23.90 -30.52 13.45
CA ALA A 37 25.23 -30.76 13.98
C ALA A 37 25.95 -31.95 13.33
N MET A 38 25.22 -32.86 12.67
CA MET A 38 25.81 -33.99 11.96
C MET A 38 26.61 -33.48 10.75
N PRO A 39 27.88 -33.89 10.56
CA PRO A 39 28.73 -33.36 9.49
C PRO A 39 28.11 -33.43 8.09
N VAL A 40 27.45 -34.55 7.77
CA VAL A 40 26.82 -34.76 6.46
C VAL A 40 25.66 -33.77 6.24
N VAL A 41 24.78 -33.61 7.23
CA VAL A 41 23.65 -32.68 7.14
C VAL A 41 24.14 -31.24 7.04
N ARG A 42 25.13 -30.86 7.84
CA ARG A 42 25.74 -29.53 7.78
C ARG A 42 26.29 -29.22 6.38
N SER A 43 27.08 -30.13 5.81
CA SER A 43 27.64 -29.93 4.46
C SER A 43 26.55 -29.81 3.39
N LEU A 44 25.44 -30.54 3.52
CA LEU A 44 24.30 -30.42 2.62
C LEU A 44 23.59 -29.06 2.77
N LEU A 45 23.35 -28.59 4.00
CA LEU A 45 22.75 -27.28 4.25
C LEU A 45 23.67 -26.13 3.77
N GLU A 46 24.98 -26.24 3.95
CA GLU A 46 25.95 -25.26 3.43
C GLU A 46 25.98 -25.25 1.89
N ALA A 47 25.91 -26.42 1.25
CA ALA A 47 25.79 -26.53 -0.20
C ALA A 47 24.52 -25.84 -0.72
N LEU A 48 23.37 -26.12 -0.10
CA LEU A 48 22.09 -25.47 -0.44
C LEU A 48 22.14 -23.96 -0.21
N ARG A 49 22.77 -23.48 0.88
CA ARG A 49 22.94 -22.04 1.13
C ARG A 49 23.78 -21.37 0.03
N SER A 50 24.85 -22.04 -0.42
CA SER A 50 25.76 -21.51 -1.44
C SER A 50 25.18 -21.49 -2.87
N GLN A 51 24.01 -22.11 -3.08
CA GLN A 51 23.41 -22.33 -4.41
C GLN A 51 24.33 -23.03 -5.43
N VAL A 52 25.44 -23.64 -4.96
CA VAL A 52 26.29 -24.48 -5.80
C VAL A 52 25.46 -25.69 -6.22
N ALA A 53 25.41 -25.95 -7.52
CA ALA A 53 24.58 -26.94 -8.22
C ALA A 53 23.95 -28.00 -7.29
N SER A 54 22.60 -28.03 -7.28
CA SER A 54 21.79 -28.90 -6.41
C SER A 54 22.46 -30.26 -6.25
N PRO A 55 22.75 -30.69 -5.00
CA PRO A 55 23.37 -31.97 -4.78
C PRO A 55 22.40 -33.03 -5.32
N SER A 56 22.72 -33.61 -6.48
CA SER A 56 22.01 -34.75 -7.10
C SER A 56 21.95 -36.00 -6.21
N ILE A 57 22.48 -35.88 -5.00
CA ILE A 57 22.65 -36.89 -3.97
C ILE A 57 21.39 -36.99 -3.09
N ALA A 58 20.58 -35.93 -2.96
CA ALA A 58 19.41 -35.95 -2.08
C ALA A 58 18.14 -36.38 -2.84
N ALA A 59 17.46 -37.42 -2.35
CA ALA A 59 16.09 -37.74 -2.74
C ALA A 59 15.13 -36.61 -2.32
N GLU A 60 13.93 -36.56 -2.91
CA GLU A 60 12.92 -35.53 -2.58
C GLU A 60 12.58 -35.50 -1.09
N GLU A 61 12.47 -36.67 -0.45
CA GLU A 61 12.25 -36.80 0.99
C GLU A 61 13.42 -36.23 1.81
N GLY A 62 14.65 -36.39 1.31
CA GLY A 62 15.84 -35.82 1.92
C GLY A 62 15.85 -34.29 1.84
N LEU A 63 15.41 -33.72 0.72
CA LEU A 63 15.28 -32.27 0.57
C LEU A 63 14.17 -31.71 1.46
N ALA A 64 13.02 -32.37 1.54
CA ALA A 64 11.93 -32.00 2.45
C ALA A 64 12.39 -32.02 3.92
N TYR A 65 13.20 -33.02 4.31
CA TYR A 65 13.81 -33.08 5.65
C TYR A 65 14.79 -31.93 5.91
N LEU A 66 15.66 -31.61 4.94
CA LEU A 66 16.59 -30.49 5.07
C LEU A 66 15.86 -29.15 5.17
N LEU A 67 14.75 -28.99 4.43
CA LEU A 67 13.87 -27.83 4.54
C LEU A 67 13.25 -27.71 5.94
N ASP A 68 12.73 -28.80 6.51
CA ASP A 68 12.19 -28.82 7.87
C ASP A 68 13.25 -28.42 8.91
N VAL A 69 14.47 -28.96 8.78
CA VAL A 69 15.60 -28.57 9.63
C VAL A 69 15.90 -27.08 9.49
N ALA A 70 15.95 -26.54 8.27
CA ALA A 70 16.19 -25.12 8.04
C ALA A 70 15.12 -24.22 8.69
N ILE A 71 13.85 -24.59 8.57
CA ILE A 71 12.72 -23.88 9.19
C ILE A 71 12.85 -23.92 10.72
N LEU A 72 13.09 -25.08 11.31
CA LEU A 72 13.18 -25.28 12.77
C LEU A 72 14.42 -24.62 13.39
N LEU A 73 15.47 -24.39 12.60
CA LEU A 73 16.62 -23.58 13.01
C LEU A 73 16.31 -22.08 13.02
N GLY A 74 15.24 -21.64 12.38
CA GLY A 74 14.89 -20.23 12.22
C GLY A 74 15.77 -19.50 11.18
N ASP A 75 16.37 -20.24 10.24
CA ASP A 75 17.22 -19.67 9.19
C ASP A 75 16.40 -19.41 7.92
N ALA A 76 15.94 -18.17 7.76
CA ALA A 76 15.04 -17.79 6.67
C ALA A 76 15.69 -17.81 5.28
N GLU A 77 16.99 -17.52 5.18
CA GLU A 77 17.71 -17.58 3.91
C GLU A 77 17.89 -19.03 3.47
N LEU A 78 18.32 -19.89 4.39
CA LEU A 78 18.47 -21.32 4.14
C LEU A 78 17.12 -21.98 3.83
N ALA A 79 16.06 -21.64 4.57
CA ALA A 79 14.73 -22.17 4.33
C ALA A 79 14.20 -21.79 2.94
N ARG A 80 14.40 -20.52 2.51
CA ARG A 80 14.08 -20.07 1.15
C ARG A 80 14.87 -20.84 0.10
N SER A 81 16.18 -21.01 0.30
CA SER A 81 17.03 -21.77 -0.63
C SER A 81 16.64 -23.24 -0.71
N CYS A 82 16.31 -23.87 0.43
CA CYS A 82 15.82 -25.24 0.43
C CYS A 82 14.48 -25.36 -0.32
N ALA A 83 13.57 -24.41 -0.12
CA ALA A 83 12.24 -24.42 -0.74
C ALA A 83 12.30 -24.32 -2.28
N THR A 84 13.25 -23.57 -2.86
CA THR A 84 13.40 -23.51 -4.34
C THR A 84 13.84 -24.84 -4.96
N HIS A 85 14.39 -25.74 -4.16
CA HIS A 85 14.83 -27.07 -4.58
C HIS A 85 13.86 -28.18 -4.18
N CYS A 86 12.84 -27.89 -3.38
CA CYS A 86 11.87 -28.88 -2.91
C CYS A 86 10.63 -28.92 -3.81
N THR A 87 10.35 -30.08 -4.40
CA THR A 87 9.05 -30.38 -5.03
C THR A 87 8.01 -30.84 -4.00
N ARG A 88 8.48 -31.32 -2.85
CA ARG A 88 7.68 -31.79 -1.74
C ARG A 88 8.04 -31.09 -0.44
N PHE A 89 7.02 -30.80 0.36
CA PHE A 89 7.15 -30.00 1.57
C PHE A 89 7.08 -30.87 2.84
N PRO A 90 7.78 -30.51 3.93
CA PRO A 90 7.68 -31.27 5.17
C PRO A 90 6.30 -31.10 5.82
N LEU A 91 5.60 -32.21 6.03
CA LEU A 91 4.33 -32.23 6.78
C LEU A 91 4.62 -32.41 8.26
N ARG A 92 4.77 -31.25 8.91
CA ARG A 92 4.80 -31.13 10.36
C ARG A 92 3.46 -30.61 10.87
N ARG A 93 3.03 -31.12 12.03
CA ARG A 93 1.82 -30.66 12.70
C ARG A 93 2.11 -29.37 13.43
N TRP A 94 1.69 -28.25 12.83
CA TRP A 94 1.84 -26.95 13.45
C TRP A 94 0.59 -26.61 14.28
N ARG A 95 0.80 -25.99 15.44
CA ARG A 95 -0.29 -25.51 16.30
C ARG A 95 -0.15 -24.02 16.51
N PHE A 96 -1.27 -23.31 16.50
CA PHE A 96 -1.27 -21.87 16.77
C PHE A 96 -0.55 -21.54 18.09
N GLN A 97 -0.78 -22.32 19.14
CA GLN A 97 -0.25 -22.08 20.49
C GLN A 97 1.29 -22.25 20.58
N GLU A 98 1.91 -22.89 19.60
CA GLU A 98 3.37 -23.03 19.53
C GLU A 98 4.03 -21.74 19.02
N PHE A 99 3.30 -20.93 18.26
CA PHE A 99 3.79 -19.69 17.68
C PHE A 99 3.26 -18.44 18.36
N ALA A 100 2.01 -18.47 18.82
CA ALA A 100 1.33 -17.31 19.35
C ALA A 100 0.57 -17.63 20.63
N ARG A 101 0.68 -16.72 21.59
CA ARG A 101 -0.12 -16.71 22.82
C ARG A 101 -1.09 -15.54 22.76
N LEU A 102 -2.39 -15.82 22.86
CA LEU A 102 -3.40 -14.79 23.04
C LEU A 102 -3.53 -14.49 24.54
N ILE A 103 -3.25 -13.25 24.93
CA ILE A 103 -3.38 -12.74 26.28
C ILE A 103 -4.66 -11.91 26.34
N VAL A 104 -5.53 -12.28 27.27
CA VAL A 104 -6.82 -11.63 27.51
C VAL A 104 -6.68 -10.74 28.73
N ASP A 105 -6.66 -9.44 28.50
CA ASP A 105 -6.47 -8.43 29.53
C ASP A 105 -7.50 -7.33 29.34
N LEU A 106 -8.78 -7.70 29.57
CA LEU A 106 -9.94 -6.91 29.18
C LEU A 106 -9.82 -5.45 29.68
N PRO A 107 -10.11 -4.48 28.82
CA PRO A 107 -10.71 -4.62 27.49
C PRO A 107 -9.71 -4.85 26.36
N ARG A 108 -8.48 -5.29 26.61
CA ARG A 108 -7.47 -5.51 25.57
C ARG A 108 -7.31 -6.99 25.24
N LEU A 109 -7.07 -7.27 23.98
CA LEU A 109 -6.53 -8.55 23.53
C LEU A 109 -5.11 -8.30 23.00
N ARG A 110 -4.18 -9.17 23.35
CA ARG A 110 -2.80 -9.08 22.87
C ARG A 110 -2.39 -10.41 22.27
N ALA A 111 -1.82 -10.38 21.08
CA ALA A 111 -1.12 -11.52 20.50
C ALA A 111 0.38 -11.36 20.78
N GLU A 112 0.96 -12.34 21.46
CA GLU A 112 2.39 -12.43 21.69
C GLU A 112 2.97 -13.55 20.83
N ILE A 113 3.93 -13.22 19.97
CA ILE A 113 4.58 -14.18 19.07
C ILE A 113 5.84 -14.73 19.75
N LEU A 114 5.90 -16.04 19.93
CA LEU A 114 6.91 -16.74 20.73
C LEU A 114 8.14 -17.14 19.90
N GLU A 115 7.94 -17.87 18.80
CA GLU A 115 9.03 -18.47 17.99
C GLU A 115 9.18 -17.71 16.67
N LYS A 116 9.58 -16.43 16.77
CA LYS A 116 9.63 -15.47 15.67
C LYS A 116 10.52 -15.94 14.51
N ASP A 117 11.73 -16.41 14.80
CA ASP A 117 12.69 -16.79 13.74
C ASP A 117 12.22 -18.03 12.96
N ILE A 118 11.62 -19.02 13.65
CA ILE A 118 11.00 -20.19 12.99
C ILE A 118 9.85 -19.75 12.10
N LEU A 119 9.00 -18.83 12.59
CA LEU A 119 7.89 -18.29 11.81
C LEU A 119 8.35 -17.57 10.54
N ILE A 120 9.38 -16.73 10.66
CA ILE A 120 9.99 -16.01 9.53
C ILE A 120 10.59 -17.01 8.53
N ALA A 121 11.30 -18.03 9.01
CA ALA A 121 11.88 -19.06 8.16
C ALA A 121 10.81 -19.89 7.44
N ALA A 122 9.72 -20.24 8.14
CA ALA A 122 8.60 -20.94 7.54
C ALA A 122 7.92 -20.10 6.44
N LEU A 123 7.69 -18.81 6.69
CA LEU A 123 7.16 -17.88 5.69
C LEU A 123 8.09 -17.76 4.48
N ALA A 124 9.40 -17.66 4.71
CA ALA A 124 10.40 -17.62 3.64
C ALA A 124 10.43 -18.92 2.81
N ALA A 125 9.97 -20.03 3.38
CA ALA A 125 9.77 -21.31 2.70
C ALA A 125 8.39 -21.47 2.02
N GLY A 126 7.50 -20.48 2.11
CA GLY A 126 6.17 -20.50 1.49
C GLY A 126 5.04 -21.04 2.37
N LEU A 127 5.22 -21.11 3.70
CA LEU A 127 4.17 -21.55 4.62
C LEU A 127 2.93 -20.64 4.56
N GLU A 128 1.74 -21.23 4.44
CA GLU A 128 0.48 -20.47 4.49
C GLU A 128 -0.04 -20.37 5.93
N LEU A 129 0.07 -19.18 6.53
CA LEU A 129 -0.35 -18.97 7.92
C LEU A 129 -1.87 -18.93 8.15
N LYS A 130 -2.67 -18.75 7.09
CA LYS A 130 -4.14 -18.58 7.19
C LYS A 130 -4.86 -19.80 7.77
N HIS A 131 -4.26 -20.98 7.66
CA HIS A 131 -4.84 -22.23 8.17
C HIS A 131 -4.60 -22.45 9.67
N LEU A 132 -3.59 -21.79 10.24
CA LEU A 132 -3.27 -21.85 11.66
C LEU A 132 -4.22 -20.92 12.43
N THR A 133 -5.39 -21.43 12.81
CA THR A 133 -6.40 -20.64 13.51
C THR A 133 -6.54 -21.03 14.98
N HIS A 134 -6.78 -20.04 15.83
CA HIS A 134 -7.16 -20.24 17.21
C HIS A 134 -8.56 -19.69 17.43
N ARG A 135 -9.45 -20.53 17.96
CA ARG A 135 -10.78 -20.10 18.36
C ARG A 135 -10.73 -19.56 19.78
N PHE A 136 -11.20 -18.34 19.96
CA PHE A 136 -11.28 -17.66 21.24
C PHE A 136 -12.67 -17.04 21.38
N TYR A 137 -13.43 -17.48 22.38
CA TYR A 137 -14.88 -17.26 22.46
C TYR A 137 -15.59 -17.69 21.15
N ASP A 138 -16.38 -16.78 20.56
CA ASP A 138 -17.10 -16.97 19.30
C ASP A 138 -16.24 -16.63 18.07
N ASP A 139 -15.02 -16.12 18.30
CA ASP A 139 -14.13 -15.62 17.25
C ASP A 139 -13.05 -16.62 16.90
N SER A 140 -12.48 -16.46 15.71
CA SER A 140 -11.29 -17.16 15.27
C SER A 140 -10.27 -16.15 14.80
N VAL A 141 -9.03 -16.31 15.27
CA VAL A 141 -7.88 -15.50 14.86
C VAL A 141 -6.88 -16.44 14.21
N SER A 142 -6.57 -16.21 12.95
CA SER A 142 -5.46 -16.86 12.26
C SER A 142 -4.12 -16.37 12.80
N LEU A 143 -3.06 -17.17 12.67
CA LEU A 143 -1.71 -16.79 13.06
C LEU A 143 -1.24 -15.57 12.25
N ALA A 144 -1.67 -15.50 10.99
CA ALA A 144 -1.41 -14.36 10.12
C ALA A 144 -2.01 -13.06 10.69
N GLU A 145 -3.29 -13.08 11.12
CA GLU A 145 -3.91 -11.95 11.84
C GLU A 145 -3.18 -11.65 13.14
N ALA A 146 -2.85 -12.68 13.92
CA ALA A 146 -2.17 -12.52 15.20
C ALA A 146 -0.81 -11.83 15.05
N VAL A 147 -0.07 -12.08 13.97
CA VAL A 147 1.20 -11.40 13.65
C VAL A 147 0.97 -9.93 13.35
N VAL A 148 0.03 -9.62 12.44
CA VAL A 148 -0.32 -8.24 12.07
C VAL A 148 -0.78 -7.44 13.30
N LEU A 149 -1.59 -8.08 14.14
CA LEU A 149 -2.19 -7.48 15.34
C LEU A 149 -1.27 -7.56 16.57
N SER A 150 -0.15 -8.27 16.49
CA SER A 150 0.87 -8.24 17.52
C SER A 150 1.46 -6.84 17.57
N GLY A 151 1.72 -6.30 18.75
CA GLY A 151 2.38 -4.98 18.89
C GLY A 151 3.84 -4.96 18.42
N ASP A 152 4.31 -6.01 17.73
CA ASP A 152 5.71 -6.23 17.40
C ASP A 152 6.05 -5.65 16.02
N ALA A 153 6.49 -4.39 15.99
CA ALA A 153 6.86 -3.70 14.76
C ALA A 153 8.06 -4.34 14.05
N GLU A 154 9.04 -4.82 14.82
CA GLU A 154 10.25 -5.46 14.28
C GLU A 154 9.89 -6.75 13.53
N LEU A 155 9.07 -7.60 14.15
CA LEU A 155 8.57 -8.81 13.51
C LEU A 155 7.79 -8.49 12.24
N TRP A 156 6.90 -7.50 12.28
CA TRP A 156 6.15 -7.07 11.11
C TRP A 156 7.08 -6.68 9.95
N HIS A 157 8.07 -5.82 10.20
CA HIS A 157 9.02 -5.40 9.16
C HIS A 157 9.83 -6.56 8.58
N ARG A 158 10.23 -7.52 9.42
CA ARG A 158 10.94 -8.72 8.95
C ARG A 158 10.05 -9.60 8.06
N ILE A 159 8.75 -9.66 8.34
CA ILE A 159 7.83 -10.52 7.60
C ILE A 159 7.24 -9.84 6.36
N GLU A 160 7.04 -8.51 6.37
CA GLU A 160 6.47 -7.73 5.27
C GLU A 160 7.21 -8.01 3.94
N GLY A 161 8.53 -8.22 3.98
CA GLY A 161 9.36 -8.57 2.82
C GLY A 161 9.31 -10.04 2.37
N HIS A 162 8.62 -10.92 3.09
CA HIS A 162 8.50 -12.36 2.77
C HIS A 162 7.18 -12.73 2.11
N GLN A 163 6.48 -11.76 1.51
CA GLN A 163 5.20 -11.99 0.83
C GLN A 163 4.24 -12.80 1.72
N LEU A 164 4.04 -12.37 2.97
CA LEU A 164 2.78 -12.69 3.66
C LEU A 164 1.69 -12.48 2.59
N GLN A 165 0.92 -13.52 2.26
CA GLN A 165 -0.19 -13.37 1.32
C GLN A 165 -1.22 -12.47 2.00
N LEU A 166 -1.00 -11.15 1.89
CA LEU A 166 -1.91 -10.10 2.28
C LEU A 166 -2.97 -10.06 1.18
N GLY A 167 -3.84 -11.06 1.20
CA GLY A 167 -5.04 -11.08 0.36
C GLY A 167 -6.13 -10.21 0.95
N PRO A 168 -7.23 -9.97 0.25
CA PRO A 168 -8.43 -9.44 0.88
C PRO A 168 -8.85 -10.43 1.98
N TRP A 169 -8.69 -10.04 3.24
CA TRP A 169 -9.08 -10.88 4.35
C TRP A 169 -10.59 -10.93 4.43
N PRO A 170 -11.19 -12.10 4.71
CA PRO A 170 -12.62 -12.19 4.85
C PRO A 170 -13.07 -11.25 5.97
N ALA A 171 -14.14 -10.50 5.72
CA ALA A 171 -14.78 -9.72 6.77
C ALA A 171 -15.18 -10.66 7.92
N HIS A 172 -14.88 -10.25 9.15
CA HIS A 172 -15.34 -11.01 10.32
C HIS A 172 -16.87 -10.90 10.44
N LYS A 173 -17.47 -11.91 11.09
CA LYS A 173 -18.89 -11.88 11.44
C LYS A 173 -19.18 -10.64 12.30
N HIS A 174 -20.41 -10.13 12.24
CA HIS A 174 -20.83 -8.90 12.93
C HIS A 174 -20.60 -8.89 14.44
N TYR A 175 -20.49 -10.07 15.05
CA TYR A 175 -20.24 -10.20 16.48
C TYR A 175 -18.83 -10.71 16.74
N ASN A 176 -17.82 -9.87 16.50
CA ASN A 176 -16.43 -10.19 16.80
C ASN A 176 -15.79 -9.27 17.85
N ASN A 177 -14.62 -9.68 18.33
CA ASN A 177 -13.80 -8.98 19.32
C ASN A 177 -12.47 -8.47 18.74
N MET A 178 -12.36 -8.35 17.41
CA MET A 178 -11.08 -8.04 16.75
C MET A 178 -10.56 -6.64 17.08
N ALA A 179 -11.45 -5.69 17.35
CA ALA A 179 -11.04 -4.33 17.72
C ALA A 179 -10.26 -4.29 19.04
N HIS A 180 -10.46 -5.27 19.94
CA HIS A 180 -9.71 -5.32 21.20
C HIS A 180 -8.21 -5.56 21.01
N PHE A 181 -7.76 -6.09 19.86
CA PHE A 181 -6.34 -6.19 19.53
C PHE A 181 -5.68 -4.86 19.18
N LEU A 182 -6.49 -3.88 18.77
CA LEU A 182 -6.04 -2.55 18.40
C LEU A 182 -6.02 -1.60 19.61
N LEU A 183 -6.46 -2.06 20.78
CA LEU A 183 -6.41 -1.28 22.01
C LEU A 183 -5.04 -1.44 22.70
N GLU A 184 -4.49 -0.31 23.13
CA GLU A 184 -3.26 -0.22 23.92
C GLU A 184 -3.50 0.58 25.20
N ASP A 185 -2.57 0.47 26.15
CA ASP A 185 -2.57 1.29 27.37
C ASP A 185 -1.46 2.31 27.29
N SER A 186 -1.84 3.56 27.46
CA SER A 186 -0.96 4.71 27.37
C SER A 186 -1.24 5.61 28.57
N GLY A 187 -0.53 5.35 29.67
CA GLY A 187 -0.64 6.14 30.89
C GLY A 187 -1.90 5.83 31.70
N GLY A 188 -2.32 4.57 31.77
CA GLY A 188 -3.51 4.14 32.51
C GLY A 188 -4.83 4.38 31.75
N LYS A 189 -4.74 4.83 30.49
CA LYS A 189 -5.87 5.02 29.60
C LYS A 189 -5.81 4.02 28.46
N VAL A 190 -6.91 3.32 28.25
CA VAL A 190 -7.09 2.47 27.06
C VAL A 190 -7.41 3.36 25.87
N LYS A 191 -6.71 3.15 24.77
CA LYS A 191 -6.89 3.91 23.53
C LYS A 191 -6.60 3.03 22.31
N LEU A 192 -7.10 3.39 21.13
CA LEU A 192 -6.69 2.74 19.89
C LEU A 192 -5.24 3.08 19.56
N SER A 193 -4.49 2.07 19.11
CA SER A 193 -3.13 2.18 18.63
C SER A 193 -3.14 2.54 17.14
N SER A 194 -2.87 3.80 16.81
CA SER A 194 -2.82 4.26 15.42
C SER A 194 -1.81 3.47 14.59
N GLU A 195 -0.66 3.13 15.18
CA GLU A 195 0.37 2.31 14.53
C GLU A 195 -0.17 0.94 14.13
N ARG A 196 -0.85 0.22 15.05
CA ARG A 196 -1.44 -1.09 14.73
C ARG A 196 -2.55 -0.99 13.70
N MET A 197 -3.36 0.07 13.74
CA MET A 197 -4.39 0.30 12.73
C MET A 197 -3.78 0.53 11.34
N HIS A 198 -2.74 1.35 11.23
CA HIS A 198 -2.04 1.55 9.96
C HIS A 198 -1.43 0.26 9.44
N ARG A 199 -0.80 -0.53 10.31
CA ARG A 199 -0.25 -1.83 9.97
C ARG A 199 -1.32 -2.79 9.49
N ALA A 200 -2.44 -2.89 10.22
CA ALA A 200 -3.57 -3.72 9.85
C ALA A 200 -4.19 -3.31 8.51
N LYS A 201 -4.33 -2.00 8.27
CA LYS A 201 -4.79 -1.45 6.98
C LYS A 201 -3.83 -1.82 5.85
N ARG A 202 -2.51 -1.64 6.05
CA ARG A 202 -1.48 -2.00 5.07
C ARG A 202 -1.46 -3.50 4.79
N ALA A 203 -1.72 -4.31 5.82
CA ALA A 203 -1.89 -5.75 5.71
C ALA A 203 -3.17 -6.17 4.96
N GLY A 204 -4.04 -5.23 4.60
CA GLY A 204 -5.30 -5.51 3.91
C GLY A 204 -6.41 -6.07 4.81
N LEU A 205 -6.24 -6.01 6.14
CA LEU A 205 -7.29 -6.47 7.06
C LEU A 205 -8.56 -5.64 6.87
N ALA A 206 -9.71 -6.31 6.89
CA ALA A 206 -11.02 -5.69 6.76
C ALA A 206 -11.42 -4.95 8.06
N LEU A 207 -10.73 -3.85 8.37
CA LEU A 207 -10.91 -3.06 9.59
C LEU A 207 -12.35 -2.56 9.77
N SER A 208 -13.08 -2.32 8.68
CA SER A 208 -14.52 -1.99 8.70
C SER A 208 -15.39 -3.09 9.34
N SER A 209 -14.91 -4.34 9.40
CA SER A 209 -15.59 -5.46 10.07
C SER A 209 -15.20 -5.63 11.54
N PHE A 210 -14.16 -4.95 12.03
CA PHE A 210 -13.67 -5.13 13.39
C PHE A 210 -14.65 -4.52 14.39
N ARG A 211 -14.94 -5.27 15.44
CA ARG A 211 -15.83 -4.84 16.52
C ARG A 211 -15.18 -5.09 17.89
N ALA A 212 -15.53 -4.26 18.87
CA ALA A 212 -15.24 -4.47 20.28
C ALA A 212 -16.56 -4.70 21.01
N ARG A 213 -16.68 -5.81 21.72
CA ARG A 213 -17.84 -6.04 22.60
C ARG A 213 -17.58 -5.29 23.90
N VAL A 214 -18.30 -4.21 24.13
CA VAL A 214 -18.26 -3.50 25.40
C VAL A 214 -19.32 -4.08 26.30
N ALA A 215 -18.88 -4.72 27.37
CA ALA A 215 -19.77 -5.23 28.40
C ALA A 215 -20.27 -4.07 29.26
N PHE A 216 -21.58 -4.00 29.44
CA PHE A 216 -22.20 -3.08 30.36
C PHE A 216 -22.51 -3.78 31.68
N ARG A 217 -22.52 -3.03 32.78
CA ARG A 217 -23.05 -3.56 34.03
C ARG A 217 -24.56 -3.36 34.05
N CYS A 218 -25.28 -4.47 33.95
CA CYS A 218 -26.66 -4.55 34.40
C CYS A 218 -26.69 -4.75 35.94
N GLN A 219 -27.80 -4.41 36.59
CA GLN A 219 -27.99 -4.60 38.04
C GLN A 219 -27.80 -6.05 38.49
N CYS A 220 -27.99 -7.02 37.60
CA CYS A 220 -27.78 -8.44 37.85
C CYS A 220 -26.36 -8.96 37.52
N GLY A 221 -25.41 -8.07 37.22
CA GLY A 221 -24.00 -8.40 37.04
C GLY A 221 -23.58 -8.87 35.64
N ILE A 222 -24.52 -9.31 34.79
CA ILE A 222 -24.28 -9.65 33.39
C ILE A 222 -25.13 -8.71 32.54
N GLY A 223 -24.52 -7.67 31.98
CA GLY A 223 -25.17 -6.84 30.97
C GLY A 223 -24.91 -7.38 29.57
N PRO A 224 -25.82 -7.16 28.63
CA PRO A 224 -25.57 -7.44 27.23
C PRO A 224 -24.36 -6.65 26.70
N CYS A 225 -23.74 -7.20 25.66
CA CYS A 225 -22.61 -6.58 25.00
C CYS A 225 -23.10 -5.81 23.78
N VAL A 226 -22.78 -4.52 23.69
CA VAL A 226 -22.94 -3.77 22.44
C VAL A 226 -21.62 -3.84 21.69
N GLY A 227 -21.70 -4.11 20.38
CA GLY A 227 -20.54 -4.15 19.51
C GLY A 227 -20.25 -2.75 18.97
N PHE A 228 -19.11 -2.18 19.33
CA PHE A 228 -18.62 -0.90 18.80
C PHE A 228 -17.65 -1.15 17.65
N SER A 229 -17.78 -0.42 16.56
CA SER A 229 -16.79 -0.32 15.48
C SER A 229 -15.56 0.48 15.90
N LEU A 230 -14.48 0.38 15.13
CA LEU A 230 -13.26 1.16 15.38
C LEU A 230 -13.51 2.66 15.35
N LEU A 231 -14.32 3.13 14.39
CA LEU A 231 -14.68 4.54 14.28
C LEU A 231 -15.42 5.03 15.53
N GLU A 232 -16.39 4.27 16.03
CA GLU A 232 -17.11 4.63 17.24
C GLU A 232 -16.19 4.66 18.46
N ILE A 233 -15.26 3.70 18.58
CA ILE A 233 -14.26 3.67 19.66
C ILE A 233 -13.35 4.91 19.55
N ALA A 234 -12.88 5.25 18.34
CA ALA A 234 -12.03 6.41 18.11
C ALA A 234 -12.73 7.72 18.47
N ILE A 235 -14.00 7.88 18.08
CA ILE A 235 -14.84 9.02 18.46
C ILE A 235 -15.00 9.03 19.98
N PHE A 236 -15.36 7.90 20.59
CA PHE A 236 -15.62 7.79 22.03
C PHE A 236 -14.40 8.18 22.88
N PHE A 237 -13.19 7.84 22.42
CA PHE A 237 -11.93 8.19 23.07
C PHE A 237 -11.29 9.49 22.59
N GLY A 238 -11.94 10.25 21.69
CA GLY A 238 -11.42 11.53 21.22
C GLY A 238 -10.19 11.43 20.31
N GLN A 239 -9.98 10.29 19.65
CA GLN A 239 -8.77 9.98 18.88
C GLN A 239 -8.89 10.38 17.42
N ARG A 240 -8.58 11.65 17.13
CA ARG A 240 -8.68 12.24 15.77
C ARG A 240 -7.97 11.42 14.70
N ASP A 241 -6.72 11.01 14.92
CA ASP A 241 -5.93 10.32 13.89
C ASP A 241 -6.52 8.94 13.53
N CYS A 242 -6.98 8.21 14.56
CA CYS A 242 -7.64 6.91 14.36
C CYS A 242 -8.98 7.07 13.64
N ALA A 243 -9.77 8.09 14.02
CA ALA A 243 -11.06 8.36 13.40
C ALA A 243 -10.93 8.83 11.94
N ARG A 244 -9.90 9.61 11.61
CA ARG A 244 -9.57 9.97 10.21
C ARG A 244 -9.17 8.75 9.40
N LEU A 245 -8.32 7.90 9.96
CA LEU A 245 -7.90 6.65 9.33
C LEU A 245 -9.11 5.78 9.02
N ASP A 246 -10.02 5.59 9.99
CA ASP A 246 -11.26 4.84 9.84
C ASP A 246 -12.25 5.47 8.87
N GLY A 247 -12.43 6.79 8.93
CA GLY A 247 -13.30 7.53 8.01
C GLY A 247 -12.93 7.27 6.54
N SER A 248 -11.62 7.18 6.24
CA SER A 248 -11.16 6.88 4.88
C SER A 248 -11.55 5.48 4.36
N MET A 249 -11.90 4.54 5.24
CA MET A 249 -11.99 3.10 4.94
C MET A 249 -13.37 2.59 4.47
N ASP A 250 -14.27 3.47 4.01
CA ASP A 250 -15.60 3.09 3.50
C ASP A 250 -16.36 2.18 4.48
N ILE A 251 -16.42 2.62 5.74
CA ILE A 251 -17.13 1.87 6.77
C ILE A 251 -18.62 1.98 6.45
N GLU A 252 -19.19 0.88 5.93
CA GLU A 252 -20.64 0.73 5.79
C GLU A 252 -21.28 1.00 7.14
N ASP A 253 -22.03 2.09 7.20
CA ASP A 253 -22.71 2.50 8.40
C ASP A 253 -23.84 1.50 8.68
N ARG A 254 -23.93 1.06 9.93
CA ARG A 254 -25.00 0.15 10.35
C ARG A 254 -25.83 0.80 11.44
N GLU A 255 -27.13 0.54 11.35
CA GLU A 255 -28.31 1.25 11.86
C GLU A 255 -28.33 1.72 13.33
N LEU A 256 -27.31 1.48 14.15
CA LEU A 256 -27.33 1.77 15.60
C LEU A 256 -26.21 2.71 16.10
N ALA A 257 -25.23 3.04 15.26
CA ALA A 257 -23.96 3.68 15.67
C ALA A 257 -23.92 5.24 15.73
N PRO A 258 -24.57 5.98 14.82
CA PRO A 258 -24.32 7.42 14.70
C PRO A 258 -24.95 8.24 15.83
N GLU A 259 -26.20 7.93 16.18
CA GLU A 259 -26.95 8.68 17.18
C GLU A 259 -26.28 8.53 18.55
N ALA A 260 -25.87 7.31 18.92
CA ALA A 260 -25.24 7.01 20.20
C ALA A 260 -23.84 7.63 20.38
N SER A 261 -23.08 7.86 19.30
CA SER A 261 -21.71 8.40 19.38
C SER A 261 -21.66 9.93 19.43
N LEU A 262 -22.68 10.62 18.90
CA LEU A 262 -22.67 12.07 18.64
C LEU A 262 -23.72 12.88 19.38
N GLU A 263 -24.89 12.28 19.59
CA GLU A 263 -25.91 12.85 20.46
C GLU A 263 -25.55 12.43 21.87
N ALA A 264 -24.64 13.21 22.48
CA ALA A 264 -24.40 13.24 23.91
C ALA A 264 -24.81 11.93 24.60
N MET A 265 -23.99 10.87 24.54
CA MET A 265 -24.16 9.81 25.54
C MET A 265 -24.18 10.57 26.86
N PRO A 266 -25.33 10.68 27.56
CA PRO A 266 -25.24 11.17 28.90
C PRO A 266 -24.37 10.12 29.60
N PRO A 267 -23.55 10.51 30.60
CA PRO A 267 -22.85 9.53 31.43
C PRO A 267 -23.79 8.47 32.04
N VAL A 268 -25.10 8.66 31.90
CA VAL A 268 -26.13 7.67 32.14
C VAL A 268 -27.00 7.45 30.90
N TRP A 269 -27.06 6.23 30.38
CA TRP A 269 -28.16 5.75 29.52
C TRP A 269 -29.43 5.60 30.36
N GLU A 270 -29.88 6.69 31.00
CA GLU A 270 -31.05 6.67 31.88
C GLU A 270 -32.35 6.49 31.07
N ASP A 271 -32.39 6.99 29.83
CA ASP A 271 -33.60 6.99 29.00
C ASP A 271 -33.62 5.92 27.89
N HIS A 272 -32.49 5.24 27.63
CA HIS A 272 -32.46 4.08 26.73
C HIS A 272 -32.53 2.79 27.52
N ILE A 273 -33.77 2.37 27.72
CA ILE A 273 -34.12 1.09 28.29
C ILE A 273 -33.69 -0.01 27.31
N VAL A 274 -32.50 -0.57 27.51
CA VAL A 274 -32.10 -1.79 26.80
C VAL A 274 -32.49 -2.99 27.63
N TRP A 275 -33.13 -3.95 26.96
CA TRP A 275 -33.64 -5.16 27.58
C TRP A 275 -32.47 -6.10 27.93
N CYS A 276 -32.26 -6.35 29.21
CA CYS A 276 -31.41 -7.44 29.68
C CYS A 276 -32.25 -8.72 29.75
N ASP A 277 -31.79 -9.81 29.13
CA ASP A 277 -32.53 -11.09 29.11
C ASP A 277 -32.88 -11.60 30.52
N ASN A 278 -32.05 -11.31 31.51
CA ASN A 278 -32.25 -11.76 32.88
C ASN A 278 -33.07 -10.77 33.74
N CYS A 279 -33.03 -9.48 33.40
CA CYS A 279 -33.33 -8.39 34.34
C CYS A 279 -34.40 -7.45 33.78
N GLY A 280 -34.79 -7.70 32.53
CA GLY A 280 -35.76 -6.92 31.79
C GLY A 280 -35.22 -5.53 31.42
N PRO A 281 -36.11 -4.55 31.25
CA PRO A 281 -35.74 -3.18 30.99
C PRO A 281 -34.96 -2.59 32.18
N THR A 282 -33.64 -2.37 32.00
CA THR A 282 -32.78 -1.77 33.05
C THR A 282 -32.03 -0.56 32.51
N SER A 283 -31.61 0.36 33.39
CA SER A 283 -30.62 1.40 33.07
C SER A 283 -29.21 0.80 33.13
N TRP A 284 -28.35 1.14 32.19
CA TRP A 284 -27.03 0.53 32.06
C TRP A 284 -25.97 1.55 32.43
N ARG A 285 -24.94 1.09 33.14
CA ARG A 285 -23.70 1.84 33.29
C ARG A 285 -22.59 1.09 32.57
N PHE A 286 -21.66 1.82 31.97
CA PHE A 286 -20.43 1.20 31.49
C PHE A 286 -19.80 0.40 32.62
N ALA A 287 -19.32 -0.81 32.33
CA ALA A 287 -18.55 -1.54 33.32
C ALA A 287 -17.34 -0.69 33.74
N ASP A 288 -16.89 -0.79 34.99
CA ASP A 288 -15.72 -0.05 35.50
C ASP A 288 -14.48 -0.18 34.60
N ALA A 289 -14.40 -1.26 33.82
CA ALA A 289 -13.35 -1.49 32.82
C ALA A 289 -13.40 -0.54 31.60
N TRP A 290 -14.39 0.34 31.50
CA TRP A 290 -14.54 1.44 30.52
C TRP A 290 -14.95 2.74 31.23
N ALA A 291 -14.59 2.88 32.52
CA ALA A 291 -15.07 3.95 33.40
C ALA A 291 -14.92 5.36 32.80
N ASP A 292 -15.73 6.28 33.34
CA ASP A 292 -15.91 7.68 32.89
C ASP A 292 -14.61 8.46 32.62
N GLU A 293 -13.47 8.06 33.20
CA GLU A 293 -12.17 8.71 32.98
C GLU A 293 -11.59 8.54 31.57
N TRP A 294 -12.09 7.58 30.78
CA TRP A 294 -11.57 7.31 29.44
C TRP A 294 -12.41 7.95 28.33
N VAL A 295 -13.65 8.32 28.62
CA VAL A 295 -14.56 8.89 27.63
C VAL A 295 -14.16 10.35 27.34
N ALA A 296 -13.96 10.67 26.06
CA ALA A 296 -13.70 12.05 25.65
C ALA A 296 -14.91 12.95 25.92
N SER A 297 -14.63 14.23 26.16
CA SER A 297 -15.69 15.23 26.36
C SER A 297 -16.59 15.32 25.12
N LEU A 298 -17.87 15.66 25.29
CA LEU A 298 -18.78 15.78 24.15
C LEU A 298 -18.25 16.71 23.02
N PRO A 299 -17.69 17.90 23.32
CA PRO A 299 -17.10 18.75 22.27
C PRO A 299 -15.96 18.07 21.52
N GLU A 300 -15.11 17.31 22.22
CA GLU A 300 -14.00 16.57 21.63
C GLU A 300 -14.48 15.43 20.74
N ARG A 301 -15.47 14.65 21.19
CA ARG A 301 -16.11 13.59 20.38
C ARG A 301 -16.71 14.15 19.09
N ARG A 302 -17.43 15.27 19.17
CA ARG A 302 -18.00 15.95 17.99
C ARG A 302 -16.92 16.39 17.01
N ALA A 303 -15.82 16.96 17.51
CA ALA A 303 -14.71 17.37 16.66
C ALA A 303 -14.07 16.17 15.94
N VAL A 304 -13.90 15.05 16.64
CA VAL A 304 -13.32 13.81 16.09
C VAL A 304 -14.24 13.17 15.05
N ALA A 305 -15.55 13.18 15.28
CA ALA A 305 -16.52 12.70 14.30
C ALA A 305 -16.59 13.59 13.05
N ALA A 306 -16.48 14.90 13.21
CA ALA A 306 -16.36 15.83 12.08
C ALA A 306 -15.09 15.55 11.27
N ASP A 307 -13.95 15.32 11.94
CA ASP A 307 -12.69 14.91 11.29
C ASP A 307 -12.84 13.59 10.50
N ALA A 308 -13.51 12.59 11.08
CA ALA A 308 -13.77 11.33 10.41
C ALA A 308 -14.69 11.47 9.19
N LEU A 309 -15.75 12.28 9.30
CA LEU A 309 -16.63 12.59 8.17
C LEU A 309 -15.87 13.25 7.04
N CYS A 310 -15.03 14.23 7.36
CA CYS A 310 -14.19 14.90 6.38
C CYS A 310 -13.29 13.90 5.65
N ALA A 311 -12.62 13.01 6.39
CA ALA A 311 -11.79 11.95 5.80
C ALA A 311 -12.61 10.98 4.92
N ALA A 312 -13.83 10.62 5.35
CA ALA A 312 -14.73 9.77 4.57
C ALA A 312 -15.19 10.42 3.26
N LEU A 313 -15.54 11.71 3.31
CA LEU A 313 -15.90 12.50 2.13
C LEU A 313 -14.72 12.59 1.16
N GLN A 314 -13.51 12.82 1.67
CA GLN A 314 -12.29 12.85 0.85
C GLN A 314 -12.00 11.51 0.19
N ALA A 315 -12.07 10.41 0.94
CA ALA A 315 -11.82 9.07 0.39
C ALA A 315 -12.89 8.68 -0.65
N SER A 316 -14.17 8.97 -0.38
CA SER A 316 -15.27 8.74 -1.32
C SER A 316 -15.09 9.53 -2.62
N LEU A 317 -14.71 10.81 -2.50
CA LEU A 317 -14.33 11.63 -3.64
C LEU A 317 -13.18 10.99 -4.40
N HIS A 318 -12.08 10.63 -3.73
CA HIS A 318 -10.90 10.09 -4.38
C HIS A 318 -11.26 8.81 -5.15
N ARG A 319 -11.99 7.87 -4.55
CA ARG A 319 -12.48 6.66 -5.22
C ARG A 319 -13.31 6.99 -6.46
N THR A 320 -14.25 7.92 -6.33
CA THR A 320 -15.13 8.31 -7.43
C THR A 320 -14.34 8.98 -8.56
N ALA A 321 -13.43 9.89 -8.23
CA ALA A 321 -12.54 10.53 -9.18
C ALA A 321 -11.63 9.54 -9.91
N SER A 322 -11.04 8.58 -9.18
CA SER A 322 -10.25 7.50 -9.77
C SER A 322 -11.08 6.67 -10.74
N SER A 323 -12.34 6.35 -10.40
CA SER A 323 -13.23 5.59 -11.28
C SER A 323 -13.74 6.36 -12.50
N ALA A 324 -13.95 7.67 -12.37
CA ALA A 324 -14.45 8.54 -13.43
C ALA A 324 -13.34 9.11 -14.35
N GLY A 325 -12.08 8.88 -13.99
CA GLY A 325 -10.90 9.38 -14.69
C GLY A 325 -10.51 10.82 -14.33
N LEU A 326 -9.27 11.20 -14.69
CA LEU A 326 -8.65 12.51 -14.37
C LEU A 326 -9.50 13.73 -14.80
N GLY A 327 -10.35 13.57 -15.82
CA GLY A 327 -11.21 14.64 -16.34
C GLY A 327 -12.22 15.18 -15.32
N LEU A 328 -12.79 14.33 -14.47
CA LEU A 328 -13.75 14.78 -13.44
C LEU A 328 -13.05 15.63 -12.38
N CYS A 329 -11.88 15.19 -11.91
CA CYS A 329 -11.06 15.92 -10.95
C CYS A 329 -10.64 17.31 -11.50
N GLN A 330 -10.14 17.35 -12.73
CA GLN A 330 -9.74 18.61 -13.37
C GLN A 330 -10.94 19.56 -13.58
N ALA A 331 -12.10 19.01 -13.91
CA ALA A 331 -13.32 19.79 -14.07
C ALA A 331 -13.83 20.34 -12.74
N MET A 332 -13.83 19.55 -11.66
CA MET A 332 -14.16 20.03 -10.31
C MET A 332 -13.23 21.15 -9.87
N ARG A 333 -11.91 21.01 -10.10
CA ARG A 333 -10.94 22.09 -9.83
C ARG A 333 -11.24 23.33 -10.67
N SER A 334 -11.47 23.16 -11.97
CA SER A 334 -11.78 24.27 -12.87
C SER A 334 -13.04 25.00 -12.43
N TRP A 335 -14.08 24.27 -12.01
CA TRP A 335 -15.32 24.84 -11.50
C TRP A 335 -15.11 25.61 -10.19
N ALA A 336 -14.34 25.05 -9.24
CA ALA A 336 -14.00 25.72 -7.98
C ALA A 336 -13.25 27.04 -8.20
N HIS A 337 -12.48 27.16 -9.28
CA HIS A 337 -11.79 28.39 -9.68
C HIS A 337 -12.67 29.33 -10.54
N GLY A 338 -13.98 29.09 -10.62
CA GLY A 338 -14.92 29.93 -11.36
C GLY A 338 -14.87 29.77 -12.89
N LYS A 339 -14.19 28.75 -13.42
CA LYS A 339 -14.18 28.47 -14.87
C LYS A 339 -15.45 27.74 -15.28
N SER A 340 -15.93 28.03 -16.49
CA SER A 340 -17.05 27.31 -17.09
C SER A 340 -16.69 25.85 -17.34
N VAL A 341 -17.58 24.94 -16.94
CA VAL A 341 -17.41 23.49 -17.13
C VAL A 341 -18.55 22.97 -18.02
N PRO A 342 -18.30 22.04 -18.97
CA PRO A 342 -19.35 21.50 -19.83
C PRO A 342 -20.52 20.92 -19.03
N ALA A 343 -21.75 21.16 -19.48
CA ALA A 343 -22.97 20.75 -18.76
C ALA A 343 -23.04 19.24 -18.47
N ALA A 344 -22.46 18.40 -19.33
CA ALA A 344 -22.36 16.95 -19.10
C ALA A 344 -21.49 16.62 -17.87
N VAL A 345 -20.42 17.40 -17.65
CA VAL A 345 -19.55 17.25 -16.49
C VAL A 345 -20.20 17.84 -15.24
N VAL A 346 -20.96 18.94 -15.36
CA VAL A 346 -21.79 19.45 -14.24
C VAL A 346 -22.78 18.39 -13.75
N LYS A 347 -23.44 17.64 -14.66
CA LYS A 347 -24.32 16.53 -14.26
C LYS A 347 -23.57 15.41 -13.54
N LEU A 348 -22.34 15.09 -13.96
CA LEU A 348 -21.47 14.14 -13.27
C LEU A 348 -21.07 14.66 -11.88
N VAL A 349 -20.73 15.94 -11.73
CA VAL A 349 -20.41 16.55 -10.43
C VAL A 349 -21.64 16.63 -9.51
N LEU A 350 -22.83 16.86 -10.06
CA LEU A 350 -24.08 16.87 -9.27
C LEU A 350 -24.50 15.45 -8.86
N ALA A 351 -24.36 14.45 -9.75
CA ALA A 351 -24.55 13.05 -9.40
C ALA A 351 -23.52 12.59 -8.34
N PHE A 352 -22.29 13.08 -8.45
CA PHE A 352 -21.24 12.94 -7.45
C PHE A 352 -21.64 13.57 -6.10
N ALA A 353 -22.12 14.82 -6.09
CA ALA A 353 -22.59 15.51 -4.89
C ALA A 353 -23.84 14.85 -4.26
N ALA A 354 -24.62 14.11 -5.05
CA ALA A 354 -25.78 13.36 -4.58
C ALA A 354 -25.41 12.03 -3.90
N ALA A 355 -24.25 11.44 -4.21
CA ALA A 355 -23.75 10.24 -3.55
C ALA A 355 -23.22 10.57 -2.15
N ARG A 356 -24.12 10.64 -1.16
CA ARG A 356 -23.76 10.89 0.24
C ARG A 356 -23.13 9.64 0.84
N PRO A 357 -21.92 9.72 1.43
CA PRO A 357 -21.39 8.62 2.24
C PRO A 357 -22.42 8.21 3.31
N SER A 358 -22.44 6.94 3.66
CA SER A 358 -23.32 6.41 4.73
C SER A 358 -23.16 7.21 6.02
N LEU A 359 -21.92 7.58 6.35
CA LEU A 359 -21.59 8.44 7.49
C LEU A 359 -22.27 9.82 7.44
N LEU A 360 -22.50 10.40 6.25
CA LEU A 360 -23.21 11.67 6.13
C LEU A 360 -24.72 11.50 6.35
N GLN A 361 -25.30 10.36 5.97
CA GLN A 361 -26.72 10.05 6.24
C GLN A 361 -26.95 9.87 7.75
N ALA A 362 -26.01 9.20 8.39
CA ALA A 362 -25.90 9.03 9.83
C ALA A 362 -25.78 10.33 10.64
N LEU A 363 -25.23 11.38 10.03
CA LEU A 363 -25.10 12.72 10.62
C LEU A 363 -26.27 13.65 10.32
N GLY A 364 -27.37 13.13 9.78
CA GLY A 364 -28.46 13.87 9.17
C GLY A 364 -28.84 15.18 9.88
N GLY A 365 -28.77 16.30 9.16
CA GLY A 365 -29.21 17.62 9.63
C GLY A 365 -28.15 18.46 10.36
N ARG A 366 -26.93 17.93 10.54
CA ARG A 366 -25.82 18.63 11.22
C ARG A 366 -24.73 19.14 10.28
N GLU A 367 -25.01 19.21 8.98
CA GLU A 367 -24.05 19.69 7.98
C GLU A 367 -23.58 21.13 8.27
N GLY A 368 -24.40 21.93 8.97
CA GLY A 368 -24.06 23.30 9.39
C GLY A 368 -23.12 23.41 10.60
N GLU A 369 -22.86 22.32 11.32
CA GLU A 369 -21.93 22.28 12.46
C GLU A 369 -20.50 21.94 12.03
N LEU A 370 -20.31 21.52 10.78
CA LEU A 370 -19.00 21.19 10.23
C LEU A 370 -18.20 22.47 9.95
N PRO A 371 -16.88 22.47 10.20
CA PRO A 371 -16.04 23.59 9.79
C PRO A 371 -16.21 23.87 8.30
N PHE A 372 -16.27 25.14 7.92
CA PHE A 372 -16.47 25.56 6.53
C PHE A 372 -15.41 24.91 5.61
N MET A 373 -15.87 24.06 4.69
CA MET A 373 -14.98 23.21 3.86
C MET A 373 -14.13 23.99 2.84
N GLY A 374 -14.37 25.29 2.61
CA GLY A 374 -13.77 26.06 1.52
C GLY A 374 -12.24 26.12 1.51
N HIS A 375 -11.59 26.25 2.67
CA HIS A 375 -10.12 26.29 2.78
C HIS A 375 -9.45 24.91 2.83
N TRP A 376 -10.25 23.85 3.03
CA TRP A 376 -9.76 22.52 3.37
C TRP A 376 -9.27 21.71 2.15
N TRP A 377 -9.84 22.03 0.98
CA TRP A 377 -9.53 21.41 -0.30
C TRP A 377 -8.09 21.63 -0.77
N GLU A 378 -7.55 22.82 -0.49
CA GLU A 378 -6.19 23.20 -0.90
C GLU A 378 -5.14 22.58 0.03
N GLU A 379 -5.40 22.53 1.33
CA GLU A 379 -4.41 22.10 2.32
C GLU A 379 -4.16 20.59 2.33
N SER A 380 -5.19 19.79 2.05
CA SER A 380 -5.11 18.32 2.11
C SER A 380 -4.28 17.72 0.97
N MET A 381 -4.37 18.30 -0.24
CA MET A 381 -3.58 17.87 -1.40
C MET A 381 -2.07 18.15 -1.24
N HIS A 382 -1.70 19.10 -0.38
CA HIS A 382 -0.30 19.43 -0.11
C HIS A 382 0.32 18.57 1.01
N ARG A 383 -0.49 17.98 1.91
CA ARG A 383 0.01 17.21 3.07
C ARG A 383 0.22 15.72 2.81
N GLU A 384 -0.57 15.08 1.95
CA GLU A 384 -0.44 13.63 1.70
C GLU A 384 0.92 13.22 1.12
N GLY A 385 1.68 14.15 0.53
CA GLY A 385 3.07 13.91 0.10
C GLY A 385 4.15 14.10 1.17
N ALA A 386 3.83 14.75 2.30
CA ALA A 386 4.80 15.10 3.35
C ALA A 386 4.79 14.12 4.54
N ASP A 387 3.64 13.49 4.84
CA ASP A 387 3.45 12.72 6.08
C ASP A 387 3.92 11.25 6.01
N SER A 388 4.59 10.82 4.94
CA SER A 388 5.15 9.46 4.83
C SER A 388 6.55 9.29 5.45
N GLN A 389 7.13 10.34 6.05
CA GLN A 389 8.33 10.19 6.87
C GLN A 389 7.92 9.90 8.32
N SER A 390 8.10 8.64 8.74
CA SER A 390 7.94 8.23 10.14
C SER A 390 8.73 9.17 11.07
N PRO A 391 8.18 9.56 12.24
CA PRO A 391 8.91 10.38 13.20
C PRO A 391 10.18 9.64 13.65
N GLN A 392 11.35 10.23 13.37
CA GLN A 392 12.59 9.75 13.97
C GLN A 392 12.54 10.01 15.48
N PRO A 393 12.97 9.05 16.31
CA PRO A 393 13.07 9.29 17.74
C PRO A 393 14.19 10.31 18.01
N ASP A 394 13.80 11.47 18.54
CA ASP A 394 14.73 12.52 18.99
C ASP A 394 15.68 11.96 20.05
N ALA A 395 16.94 11.77 19.65
CA ALA A 395 18.04 11.57 20.57
C ALA A 395 18.38 12.93 21.20
N GLY A 396 17.95 13.11 22.45
CA GLY A 396 18.23 14.31 23.22
C GLY A 396 19.72 14.62 23.33
N SER A 397 20.07 15.87 23.02
CA SER A 397 21.28 16.48 23.56
C SER A 397 21.01 17.93 23.94
N GLN A 398 21.22 18.18 25.22
CA GLN A 398 21.01 19.42 25.95
C GLN A 398 22.34 20.17 26.01
N VAL A 399 22.46 21.37 25.42
CA VAL A 399 23.42 22.39 25.88
C VAL A 399 22.83 23.79 25.72
N GLN A 400 22.91 24.54 26.81
CA GLN A 400 22.49 25.92 27.03
C GLN A 400 23.21 26.94 26.11
N GLY A 401 22.52 28.05 25.85
CA GLY A 401 23.14 29.28 25.35
C GLY A 401 22.15 30.44 25.41
N GLU A 402 22.21 31.18 26.51
CA GLU A 402 21.54 32.46 26.71
C GLU A 402 21.93 33.47 25.62
N SER A 403 20.98 34.23 25.07
CA SER A 403 21.26 35.63 24.76
C SER A 403 20.01 36.50 24.66
N LEU A 404 20.18 37.67 25.25
CA LEU A 404 19.27 38.79 25.44
C LEU A 404 18.81 39.42 24.12
N GLY A 405 17.51 39.75 24.08
CA GLY A 405 16.95 41.07 23.78
C GLY A 405 17.39 41.80 22.51
N VAL A 406 16.39 42.31 21.76
CA VAL A 406 16.28 43.73 21.40
C VAL A 406 14.88 43.98 20.86
N ALA A 407 14.22 44.95 21.46
CA ALA A 407 12.95 45.53 21.04
C ALA A 407 13.15 46.40 19.79
N GLY A 408 12.23 46.31 18.85
CA GLY A 408 12.12 47.20 17.70
C GLY A 408 10.66 47.55 17.43
N SER A 409 10.19 48.59 18.11
CA SER A 409 8.90 49.24 17.89
C SER A 409 8.94 50.19 16.70
N GLN A 410 7.73 50.52 16.20
CA GLN A 410 7.31 51.66 15.35
C GLN A 410 7.04 51.35 13.86
N PRO A 411 6.20 52.16 13.19
CA PRO A 411 4.87 52.59 13.61
C PRO A 411 3.83 52.50 12.47
N ALA A 412 2.59 52.79 12.84
CA ALA A 412 1.45 53.04 11.98
C ALA A 412 1.62 54.30 11.10
N ASP A 413 1.02 54.27 9.91
CA ASP A 413 0.42 55.37 9.14
C ASP A 413 -0.24 54.72 7.89
N ALA A 414 -1.22 55.28 7.20
CA ALA A 414 -2.33 56.17 7.48
C ALA A 414 -3.22 56.09 6.23
N ALA A 415 -4.54 56.19 6.44
CA ALA A 415 -5.59 56.75 5.58
C ALA A 415 -5.40 56.81 4.04
N GLY A 416 -6.40 56.28 3.32
CA GLY A 416 -6.58 56.57 1.89
C GLY A 416 -7.96 56.18 1.36
N SER A 417 -8.95 57.02 1.60
CA SER A 417 -10.27 57.02 0.96
C SER A 417 -10.19 56.88 -0.57
N SER A 418 -11.07 56.10 -1.19
CA SER A 418 -11.80 56.56 -2.38
C SER A 418 -13.02 55.70 -2.68
N SER A 419 -14.18 56.33 -2.51
CA SER A 419 -15.49 55.88 -2.96
C SER A 419 -15.58 56.11 -4.47
N ASN A 420 -16.07 55.14 -5.24
CA ASN A 420 -16.73 55.41 -6.51
C ASN A 420 -17.88 54.43 -6.72
N ASP A 421 -19.06 54.92 -6.37
CA ASP A 421 -20.34 54.53 -6.96
C ASP A 421 -20.30 54.79 -8.47
N VAL A 422 -20.46 53.75 -9.29
CA VAL A 422 -20.89 53.88 -10.69
C VAL A 422 -21.90 52.77 -10.99
N GLN A 423 -23.17 53.15 -10.79
CA GLN A 423 -24.20 53.18 -11.83
C GLN A 423 -24.50 51.87 -12.58
N ALA A 424 -25.58 51.25 -12.15
CA ALA A 424 -26.33 50.27 -12.92
C ALA A 424 -26.92 50.89 -14.19
N GLN A 425 -26.70 50.22 -15.33
CA GLN A 425 -27.66 50.20 -16.44
C GLN A 425 -27.82 48.77 -16.97
N PRO A 426 -29.07 48.34 -17.26
CA PRO A 426 -29.37 47.11 -17.97
C PRO A 426 -29.60 47.40 -19.47
N ASP A 427 -28.97 46.64 -20.36
CA ASP A 427 -29.48 46.38 -21.71
C ASP A 427 -28.59 45.30 -22.33
N SER A 428 -29.07 44.06 -22.52
CA SER A 428 -29.98 43.61 -23.57
C SER A 428 -29.22 43.13 -24.83
N THR A 429 -29.69 41.98 -25.30
CA THR A 429 -29.52 41.37 -26.62
C THR A 429 -28.32 40.47 -26.94
N SER A 430 -28.71 39.20 -27.17
CA SER A 430 -28.29 38.33 -28.27
C SER A 430 -27.09 37.41 -28.01
N GLU A 431 -27.31 36.40 -27.17
CA GLU A 431 -26.66 35.10 -27.30
C GLU A 431 -27.02 34.50 -28.67
N LYS A 432 -26.18 34.78 -29.68
CA LYS A 432 -26.07 33.90 -30.84
C LYS A 432 -25.31 32.67 -30.34
N GLU A 433 -26.01 31.53 -30.28
CA GLU A 433 -25.38 30.21 -30.25
C GLU A 433 -24.50 30.09 -31.51
N SER A 434 -23.25 30.50 -31.38
CA SER A 434 -22.18 30.06 -32.27
C SER A 434 -22.06 28.56 -32.05
N GLY A 435 -22.49 27.78 -33.04
CA GLY A 435 -22.24 26.35 -33.09
C GLY A 435 -20.75 26.05 -32.86
N PRO A 436 -20.41 24.87 -32.36
CA PRO A 436 -19.06 24.51 -31.95
C PRO A 436 -18.08 24.79 -33.09
N ASP A 437 -17.20 25.75 -32.85
CA ASP A 437 -16.17 26.18 -33.79
C ASP A 437 -15.29 24.96 -34.10
N PRO A 438 -15.18 24.49 -35.37
CA PRO A 438 -14.41 23.30 -35.72
C PRO A 438 -12.95 23.37 -35.25
N ASP A 439 -12.40 24.57 -35.05
CA ASP A 439 -11.06 24.79 -34.51
C ASP A 439 -10.93 24.34 -33.05
N THR A 440 -11.96 24.56 -32.22
CA THR A 440 -11.95 24.08 -30.81
C THR A 440 -11.95 22.57 -30.69
N THR A 441 -12.57 21.87 -31.66
CA THR A 441 -12.57 20.40 -31.68
C THR A 441 -11.19 19.87 -32.06
N ASN A 442 -10.50 20.54 -32.98
CA ASN A 442 -9.16 20.14 -33.42
C ASN A 442 -8.10 20.42 -32.35
N ASP A 443 -8.22 21.55 -31.63
CA ASP A 443 -7.39 21.88 -30.48
C ASP A 443 -7.60 20.88 -29.33
N LEU A 444 -8.86 20.49 -29.06
CA LEU A 444 -9.17 19.47 -28.06
C LEU A 444 -8.60 18.09 -28.44
N LEU A 445 -8.74 17.67 -29.71
CA LEU A 445 -8.16 16.40 -30.18
C LEU A 445 -6.63 16.41 -30.14
N THR A 446 -6.01 17.56 -30.42
CA THR A 446 -4.56 17.76 -30.30
C THR A 446 -4.12 17.73 -28.84
N ALA A 447 -4.84 18.42 -27.95
CA ALA A 447 -4.59 18.39 -26.51
C ALA A 447 -4.77 16.99 -25.92
N LEU A 448 -5.79 16.23 -26.35
CA LEU A 448 -6.01 14.84 -25.94
C LEU A 448 -4.91 13.90 -26.46
N ARG A 449 -4.42 14.10 -27.69
CA ARG A 449 -3.27 13.35 -28.21
C ARG A 449 -1.99 13.66 -27.44
N ASN A 450 -1.76 14.92 -27.11
CA ASN A 450 -0.59 15.35 -26.34
C ASN A 450 -0.67 14.87 -24.88
N SER A 451 -1.83 14.97 -24.24
CA SER A 451 -2.08 14.48 -22.88
C SER A 451 -1.96 12.96 -22.76
N LYS A 452 -2.18 12.21 -23.85
CA LYS A 452 -1.95 10.75 -23.88
C LYS A 452 -0.47 10.38 -24.08
N ASN A 453 0.32 11.27 -24.66
CA ASN A 453 1.75 11.05 -24.90
C ASN A 453 2.62 11.53 -23.73
N ASP A 454 2.11 12.44 -22.91
CA ASP A 454 2.79 12.90 -21.71
C ASP A 454 2.58 11.91 -20.55
N ASN A 455 3.46 10.92 -20.48
CA ASN A 455 3.60 10.12 -19.27
C ASN A 455 3.91 11.07 -18.10
N PRO A 456 3.31 10.92 -16.90
CA PRO A 456 3.69 11.73 -15.76
C PRO A 456 5.14 11.42 -15.34
N PRO A 457 5.85 12.36 -14.69
CA PRO A 457 7.15 12.06 -14.10
C PRO A 457 7.00 11.07 -12.95
N LEU A 458 8.06 10.31 -12.68
CA LEU A 458 8.14 9.33 -11.59
C LEU A 458 8.09 10.00 -10.22
N SER A 459 8.54 11.25 -10.13
CA SER A 459 8.57 12.04 -8.90
C SER A 459 8.16 13.49 -9.17
N GLY A 460 7.85 14.23 -8.09
CA GLY A 460 7.53 15.67 -8.16
C GLY A 460 8.67 16.51 -8.75
N ASP A 461 9.91 16.05 -8.66
CA ASP A 461 11.10 16.72 -9.20
C ASP A 461 11.26 16.56 -10.71
N GLY A 462 10.35 15.82 -11.36
CA GLY A 462 10.38 15.64 -12.81
C GLY A 462 11.31 14.53 -13.28
N VAL A 463 11.61 13.51 -12.46
CA VAL A 463 12.41 12.34 -12.88
C VAL A 463 11.64 11.51 -13.91
N VAL A 464 12.29 11.12 -15.00
CA VAL A 464 11.67 10.33 -16.08
C VAL A 464 12.61 9.25 -16.60
N ILE A 465 12.02 8.18 -17.15
CA ILE A 465 12.76 7.14 -17.88
C ILE A 465 12.73 7.48 -19.36
N PHE A 466 13.91 7.62 -19.95
CA PHE A 466 14.10 7.69 -21.38
C PHE A 466 14.55 6.35 -21.94
N ARG A 467 14.06 5.98 -23.12
CA ARG A 467 14.51 4.85 -23.92
C ARG A 467 15.27 5.38 -25.14
N LEU A 468 16.50 4.93 -25.31
CA LEU A 468 17.29 5.14 -26.51
C LEU A 468 16.78 4.23 -27.62
N THR A 469 16.32 4.81 -28.73
CA THR A 469 15.91 4.05 -29.91
C THR A 469 17.11 3.85 -30.82
N ARG A 470 17.24 2.66 -31.43
CA ARG A 470 18.27 2.27 -32.43
C ARG A 470 19.71 2.55 -31.98
N LYS A 471 20.62 1.60 -32.20
CA LYS A 471 22.06 1.79 -31.91
C LYS A 471 22.37 2.26 -30.47
N ALA A 472 21.48 1.99 -29.52
CA ALA A 472 21.65 2.35 -28.11
C ALA A 472 22.94 1.76 -27.52
N ASN A 473 23.45 0.66 -28.08
CA ASN A 473 24.68 -0.02 -27.66
C ASN A 473 25.90 0.25 -28.57
N ALA A 474 25.81 1.24 -29.47
CA ALA A 474 26.97 1.64 -30.26
C ALA A 474 28.06 2.23 -29.35
N GLU A 475 29.32 1.93 -29.65
CA GLU A 475 30.46 2.35 -28.82
C GLU A 475 30.56 3.88 -28.74
N GLU A 476 30.20 4.58 -29.81
CA GLU A 476 30.18 6.04 -29.87
C GLU A 476 29.12 6.65 -28.94
N VAL A 477 27.97 5.98 -28.79
CA VAL A 477 26.92 6.40 -27.84
C VAL A 477 27.41 6.18 -26.41
N ASN A 478 28.08 5.05 -26.14
CA ASN A 478 28.67 4.78 -24.83
C ASN A 478 29.78 5.77 -24.48
N ALA A 479 30.62 6.15 -25.46
CA ALA A 479 31.68 7.13 -25.27
C ALA A 479 31.11 8.48 -24.79
N ILE A 480 30.02 8.96 -25.38
CA ILE A 480 29.38 10.22 -24.95
C ILE A 480 28.71 10.08 -23.58
N LEU A 481 27.97 8.98 -23.36
CA LEU A 481 27.24 8.78 -22.11
C LEU A 481 28.17 8.65 -20.89
N PHE A 482 29.35 8.08 -21.07
CA PHE A 482 30.28 7.78 -19.97
C PHE A 482 31.54 8.67 -19.95
N ASP A 483 31.67 9.64 -20.86
CA ASP A 483 32.70 10.66 -20.79
C ASP A 483 32.37 11.68 -19.68
N VAL A 484 33.01 11.48 -18.53
CA VAL A 484 32.90 12.36 -17.37
C VAL A 484 33.26 13.81 -17.74
N THR A 485 34.18 14.04 -18.67
CA THR A 485 34.60 15.40 -19.07
C THR A 485 33.84 15.97 -20.26
N GLY A 486 32.88 15.21 -20.79
CA GLY A 486 32.19 15.51 -22.04
C GLY A 486 31.01 16.48 -21.89
N PRO A 487 30.15 16.57 -22.92
CA PRO A 487 29.02 17.49 -22.94
C PRO A 487 27.95 17.19 -21.86
N LEU A 488 27.96 15.97 -21.31
CA LEU A 488 27.07 15.54 -20.22
C LEU A 488 27.69 15.71 -18.82
N TRP A 489 28.83 16.40 -18.69
CA TRP A 489 29.53 16.62 -17.41
C TRP A 489 28.63 17.13 -16.29
N SER A 490 27.71 18.04 -16.59
CA SER A 490 26.78 18.58 -15.57
C SER A 490 25.86 17.51 -14.96
N LEU A 491 25.47 16.50 -15.75
CA LEU A 491 24.67 15.37 -15.29
C LEU A 491 25.51 14.38 -14.49
N HIS A 492 26.73 14.09 -14.95
CA HIS A 492 27.70 13.26 -14.22
C HIS A 492 27.99 13.85 -12.84
N ARG A 493 28.31 15.14 -12.80
CA ARG A 493 28.62 15.86 -11.56
C ARG A 493 27.46 15.79 -10.56
N ARG A 494 26.21 15.92 -11.01
CA ARG A 494 25.03 15.79 -10.12
C ARG A 494 24.98 14.44 -9.39
N VAL A 495 25.33 13.36 -10.08
CA VAL A 495 25.30 11.99 -9.53
C VAL A 495 26.52 11.72 -8.66
N LEU A 496 27.70 12.14 -9.12
CA LEU A 496 28.97 11.98 -8.41
C LEU A 496 29.04 12.83 -7.12
N ASP A 497 28.54 14.07 -7.14
CA ASP A 497 28.49 14.95 -5.95
C ASP A 497 27.58 14.36 -4.85
N ALA A 498 26.62 13.50 -5.22
CA ALA A 498 25.77 12.74 -4.30
C ALA A 498 26.36 11.38 -3.87
N GLY A 499 27.61 11.07 -4.28
CA GLY A 499 28.27 9.80 -3.97
C GLY A 499 27.70 8.59 -4.70
N CYS A 500 26.96 8.80 -5.80
CA CYS A 500 26.37 7.74 -6.62
C CYS A 500 27.21 7.50 -7.89
N GLU A 501 27.05 6.33 -8.49
CA GLU A 501 27.66 5.99 -9.78
C GLU A 501 26.68 6.26 -10.93
N VAL A 502 27.17 6.71 -12.08
CA VAL A 502 26.33 6.93 -13.28
C VAL A 502 25.93 5.62 -13.94
N ALA A 503 26.77 4.60 -13.90
CA ALA A 503 26.51 3.30 -14.52
C ALA A 503 26.86 2.15 -13.58
N PRO A 504 26.17 2.04 -12.44
CA PRO A 504 26.50 1.01 -11.47
C PRO A 504 26.23 -0.37 -12.05
N GLU A 505 27.09 -1.33 -11.74
CA GLU A 505 27.02 -2.70 -12.26
C GLU A 505 25.68 -3.38 -11.92
N TRP A 506 25.13 -3.07 -10.73
CA TRP A 506 23.85 -3.61 -10.26
C TRP A 506 22.62 -3.08 -11.00
N SER A 507 22.72 -1.97 -11.74
CA SER A 507 21.57 -1.36 -12.39
C SER A 507 21.26 -1.99 -13.75
N PRO A 508 20.00 -2.39 -14.03
CA PRO A 508 19.60 -2.82 -15.36
C PRO A 508 19.58 -1.66 -16.37
N ILE A 509 19.52 -0.40 -15.91
CA ILE A 509 19.51 0.81 -16.74
C ILE A 509 20.92 1.07 -17.31
N LYS A 510 21.01 1.71 -18.48
CA LYS A 510 22.28 2.03 -19.12
C LYS A 510 23.05 3.14 -18.38
N ALA A 511 22.38 4.21 -17.99
CA ALA A 511 22.95 5.31 -17.19
C ALA A 511 21.90 5.98 -16.30
N LEU A 512 22.32 6.40 -15.12
CA LEU A 512 21.58 7.15 -14.12
C LEU A 512 22.16 8.57 -14.06
N PHE A 513 21.36 9.57 -14.41
CA PHE A 513 21.68 11.01 -14.35
C PHE A 513 20.93 11.72 -13.21
N VAL A 514 20.40 10.94 -12.27
CA VAL A 514 19.77 11.37 -11.01
C VAL A 514 20.35 10.48 -9.91
N PRO A 515 20.71 11.03 -8.74
CA PRO A 515 21.14 10.22 -7.59
C PRO A 515 20.06 9.22 -7.21
N LEU A 516 20.37 7.93 -7.28
CA LEU A 516 19.43 6.85 -6.99
C LEU A 516 20.17 5.67 -6.37
N THR A 517 19.62 5.12 -5.30
CA THR A 517 20.13 3.92 -4.63
C THR A 517 19.56 2.64 -5.24
N GLN A 518 20.23 1.51 -5.01
CA GLN A 518 19.76 0.19 -5.47
C GLN A 518 18.33 -0.15 -4.99
N PRO A 519 17.96 0.06 -3.70
CA PRO A 519 16.60 -0.22 -3.25
C PRO A 519 15.53 0.60 -4.00
N GLN A 520 15.79 1.89 -4.23
CA GLN A 520 14.85 2.76 -4.96
C GLN A 520 14.66 2.31 -6.42
N LEU A 521 15.72 1.82 -7.07
CA LEU A 521 15.58 1.26 -8.43
C LEU A 521 14.83 -0.07 -8.42
N GLN A 522 15.04 -0.89 -7.38
CA GLN A 522 14.32 -2.16 -7.20
C GLN A 522 12.82 -1.93 -6.95
N GLU A 523 12.43 -0.88 -6.23
CA GLU A 523 11.03 -0.48 -6.06
C GLU A 523 10.37 -0.15 -7.42
N LEU A 524 11.11 0.55 -8.30
CA LEU A 524 10.64 0.85 -9.66
C LEU A 524 10.47 -0.42 -10.53
N THR A 525 11.26 -1.48 -10.29
CA THR A 525 11.13 -2.75 -11.01
C THR A 525 10.15 -3.73 -10.37
N HIS A 526 9.89 -3.64 -9.06
CA HIS A 526 9.13 -4.64 -8.30
C HIS A 526 7.68 -4.80 -8.77
N GLY A 527 7.11 -3.77 -9.40
CA GLY A 527 5.74 -3.79 -9.91
C GLY A 527 5.59 -4.21 -11.37
N ASN A 528 6.66 -4.62 -12.08
CA ASN A 528 6.67 -4.83 -13.54
C ASN A 528 6.13 -3.64 -14.37
N ILE A 529 6.05 -2.45 -13.75
CA ILE A 529 5.49 -1.24 -14.37
C ILE A 529 6.38 -0.79 -15.54
N TYR A 530 7.69 -1.02 -15.45
CA TYR A 530 8.66 -0.66 -16.46
C TYR A 530 9.60 -1.83 -16.78
N GLU A 531 9.73 -2.15 -18.06
CA GLU A 531 10.77 -3.05 -18.55
C GLU A 531 12.10 -2.31 -18.67
N LEU A 532 12.84 -2.22 -17.56
CA LEU A 532 14.14 -1.58 -17.53
C LEU A 532 15.21 -2.45 -18.19
N GLY A 533 16.22 -1.82 -18.80
CA GLY A 533 17.27 -2.52 -19.55
C GLY A 533 18.34 -1.57 -20.06
N LYS A 534 19.41 -2.12 -20.67
CA LYS A 534 20.61 -1.38 -21.11
C LYS A 534 20.40 -0.43 -22.31
N VAL A 535 19.15 -0.11 -22.60
CA VAL A 535 18.72 0.91 -23.56
C VAL A 535 18.04 2.11 -22.88
N HIS A 536 17.82 2.03 -21.56
CA HIS A 536 17.14 3.06 -20.79
C HIS A 536 18.13 4.01 -20.12
N LEU A 537 17.71 5.26 -19.92
CA LEU A 537 18.39 6.30 -19.16
C LEU A 537 17.40 6.85 -18.12
N LEU A 538 17.87 7.11 -16.92
CA LEU A 538 17.08 7.80 -15.89
C LEU A 538 17.60 9.22 -15.73
N ALA A 539 16.80 10.23 -16.01
CA ALA A 539 17.23 11.65 -15.97
C ALA A 539 16.06 12.57 -15.58
N LEU A 540 16.32 13.84 -15.32
CA LEU A 540 15.24 14.82 -15.16
C LEU A 540 14.63 15.15 -16.53
N GLN A 541 13.35 15.51 -16.55
CA GLN A 541 12.67 15.96 -17.77
C GLN A 541 13.36 17.18 -18.40
N SER A 542 13.94 18.05 -17.59
CA SER A 542 14.74 19.21 -18.02
C SER A 542 16.03 18.83 -18.74
N ASP A 543 16.59 17.64 -18.50
CA ASP A 543 17.84 17.17 -19.11
C ASP A 543 17.64 16.62 -20.54
N ALA A 544 16.39 16.43 -20.98
CA ALA A 544 16.07 15.84 -22.29
C ALA A 544 16.70 16.60 -23.46
N LYS A 545 16.71 17.94 -23.36
CA LYS A 545 17.27 18.83 -24.39
C LYS A 545 18.78 18.67 -24.48
N LEU A 546 19.47 18.69 -23.33
CA LEU A 546 20.92 18.51 -23.25
C LEU A 546 21.34 17.16 -23.83
N LEU A 547 20.69 16.06 -23.42
CA LEU A 547 20.95 14.72 -23.97
C LEU A 547 20.80 14.66 -25.49
N THR A 548 19.74 15.27 -26.01
CA THR A 548 19.46 15.30 -27.45
C THR A 548 20.49 16.15 -28.21
N GLU A 549 20.90 17.29 -27.66
CA GLU A 549 21.92 18.17 -28.24
C GLU A 549 23.29 17.49 -28.26
N SER A 550 23.71 16.85 -27.16
CA SER A 550 24.98 16.09 -27.11
C SER A 550 25.03 14.97 -28.15
N PHE A 551 23.95 14.21 -28.34
CA PHE A 551 23.89 13.20 -29.41
C PHE A 551 23.83 13.83 -30.81
N ASN A 552 23.33 15.05 -30.94
CA ASN A 552 23.26 15.72 -32.24
C ASN A 552 24.61 16.28 -32.69
N GLU A 553 25.42 16.75 -31.75
CA GLU A 553 26.71 17.40 -32.01
C GLU A 553 27.83 16.37 -32.20
N GLU A 554 27.90 15.38 -31.31
CA GLU A 554 29.02 14.44 -31.26
C GLU A 554 28.83 13.19 -32.17
N LEU A 555 27.58 12.82 -32.49
CA LEU A 555 27.30 11.62 -33.29
C LEU A 555 26.93 11.93 -34.73
N GLN A 556 27.52 11.14 -35.63
CA GLN A 556 27.06 11.04 -37.00
C GLN A 556 25.58 10.61 -37.06
N ARG A 557 24.85 11.17 -38.03
CA ARG A 557 23.41 10.97 -38.19
C ARG A 557 22.98 9.50 -38.33
N SER A 558 23.88 8.62 -38.79
CA SER A 558 23.64 7.17 -38.95
C SER A 558 23.68 6.38 -37.64
N VAL A 559 24.37 6.87 -36.61
CA VAL A 559 24.56 6.20 -35.31
C VAL A 559 23.75 6.88 -34.20
N ARG A 560 23.27 8.10 -34.46
CA ARG A 560 22.50 8.92 -33.52
C ARG A 560 21.23 8.22 -33.00
N PRO A 561 21.14 7.90 -31.70
CA PRO A 561 19.92 7.40 -31.09
C PRO A 561 18.90 8.52 -30.96
N LYS A 562 17.61 8.19 -30.97
CA LYS A 562 16.55 9.13 -30.54
C LYS A 562 16.18 8.85 -29.10
N LEU A 563 15.90 9.91 -28.36
CA LEU A 563 15.40 9.83 -27.00
C LEU A 563 13.86 9.76 -27.05
N ARG A 564 13.27 8.71 -26.49
CA ARG A 564 11.81 8.61 -26.28
C ARG A 564 11.52 8.45 -24.81
N ARG A 565 10.47 9.09 -24.30
CA ARG A 565 10.00 8.87 -22.93
C ARG A 565 9.32 7.51 -22.85
N GLN A 566 9.73 6.67 -21.90
CA GLN A 566 9.13 5.35 -21.69
C GLN A 566 7.79 5.48 -20.97
N ALA A 567 6.75 4.84 -21.48
CA ALA A 567 5.45 4.75 -20.83
C ALA A 567 5.43 3.57 -19.85
N PRO A 568 4.67 3.66 -18.74
CA PRO A 568 4.31 2.50 -17.94
C PRO A 568 3.68 1.43 -18.84
N ARG A 569 4.05 0.17 -18.66
CA ARG A 569 3.36 -0.94 -19.31
C ARG A 569 1.93 -0.97 -18.74
N ARG A 570 0.93 -1.06 -19.63
CA ARG A 570 -0.46 -1.30 -19.23
C ARG A 570 -0.70 -2.79 -19.36
N ASP A 571 -1.10 -3.44 -18.26
CA ASP A 571 -1.35 -4.88 -18.23
C ASP A 571 -2.47 -5.31 -19.22
N ASP A 572 -3.29 -4.35 -19.67
CA ASP A 572 -4.40 -4.59 -20.59
C ASP A 572 -4.01 -4.73 -22.08
N GLU A 573 -2.78 -4.39 -22.48
CA GLU A 573 -2.36 -4.40 -23.90
C GLU A 573 -1.66 -5.70 -24.34
N GLU A 574 -1.44 -6.67 -23.44
CA GLU A 574 -0.69 -7.91 -23.73
C GLU A 574 -1.44 -8.92 -24.63
N ALA A 575 -2.67 -8.61 -25.05
CA ALA A 575 -3.45 -9.44 -25.98
C ALA A 575 -3.38 -9.02 -27.47
N GLY A 576 -2.65 -7.95 -27.82
CA GLY A 576 -2.74 -7.34 -29.15
C GLY A 576 -1.41 -7.21 -29.90
N ALA A 577 -1.16 -8.15 -30.82
CA ALA A 577 -0.20 -8.11 -31.94
C ALA A 577 1.28 -7.80 -31.62
N PRO A 578 2.22 -8.75 -31.79
CA PRO A 578 3.65 -8.46 -31.69
C PRO A 578 4.05 -7.37 -32.71
N ASP A 579 4.73 -6.33 -32.23
CA ASP A 579 5.40 -5.31 -33.03
C ASP A 579 6.50 -5.98 -33.88
N HIS A 580 6.11 -6.56 -35.01
CA HIS A 580 7.03 -6.94 -36.06
C HIS A 580 7.51 -5.66 -36.75
N GLU A 581 8.59 -5.07 -36.22
CA GLU A 581 9.40 -4.12 -36.99
C GLU A 581 9.88 -4.85 -38.25
N PRO A 582 9.59 -4.35 -39.47
CA PRO A 582 9.93 -5.06 -40.69
C PRO A 582 11.45 -5.10 -40.83
N LEU A 583 12.02 -6.27 -40.53
CA LEU A 583 13.38 -6.64 -40.90
C LEU A 583 13.46 -6.64 -42.42
N LEU A 584 13.90 -5.52 -42.99
CA LEU A 584 14.41 -5.42 -44.35
C LEU A 584 15.69 -6.27 -44.43
N VAL A 585 15.52 -7.57 -44.62
CA VAL A 585 16.58 -8.48 -45.02
C VAL A 585 16.89 -8.18 -46.49
N MET A 586 17.94 -7.39 -46.71
CA MET A 586 18.67 -7.40 -47.97
C MET A 586 19.29 -8.79 -48.14
N MET A 587 18.59 -9.71 -48.81
CA MET A 587 19.20 -10.94 -49.28
C MET A 587 20.15 -10.59 -50.43
N GLY A 588 21.44 -10.64 -50.13
CA GLY A 588 22.50 -10.70 -51.13
C GLY A 588 22.55 -12.10 -51.71
N ASP A 589 22.53 -12.17 -53.04
CA ASP A 589 22.70 -13.35 -53.87
C ASP A 589 23.94 -14.16 -53.47
N VAL A 590 23.72 -15.41 -53.09
CA VAL A 590 24.72 -16.47 -53.24
C VAL A 590 24.03 -17.69 -53.83
N HIS A 591 24.23 -17.88 -55.12
CA HIS A 591 24.00 -19.13 -55.83
C HIS A 591 24.56 -20.30 -55.01
N HIS A 592 23.76 -21.32 -54.72
CA HIS A 592 24.13 -22.74 -54.83
C HIS A 592 22.87 -23.59 -54.87
N GLY A 593 22.63 -24.20 -56.04
CA GLY A 593 21.51 -25.09 -56.28
C GLY A 593 21.70 -26.44 -55.60
N VAL A 594 20.68 -26.86 -54.86
CA VAL A 594 20.44 -28.27 -54.54
C VAL A 594 19.01 -28.58 -54.96
N ARG A 595 18.90 -29.33 -56.04
CA ARG A 595 17.68 -29.97 -56.54
C ARG A 595 17.28 -31.07 -55.57
N THR A 596 16.04 -31.05 -55.09
CA THR A 596 15.35 -32.25 -54.60
C THR A 596 14.01 -32.37 -55.31
N ASP A 597 13.97 -33.30 -56.27
CA ASP A 597 12.74 -33.86 -56.82
C ASP A 597 12.11 -34.78 -55.76
N SER A 598 10.89 -34.49 -55.34
CA SER A 598 10.03 -35.45 -54.63
C SER A 598 8.56 -35.17 -54.97
N ASN A 599 8.15 -35.63 -56.15
CA ASN A 599 6.75 -35.97 -56.45
C ASN A 599 6.38 -37.21 -55.62
N VAL A 600 5.58 -37.05 -54.57
CA VAL A 600 4.80 -38.16 -54.01
C VAL A 600 3.37 -37.67 -53.88
N GLY A 601 2.51 -38.27 -54.71
CA GLY A 601 1.11 -37.92 -54.88
C GLY A 601 0.23 -38.32 -53.70
N TYR A 602 -0.80 -37.51 -53.49
CA TYR A 602 -1.97 -37.83 -52.67
C TYR A 602 -2.88 -38.83 -53.40
N PRO A 603 -3.50 -39.80 -52.71
CA PRO A 603 -4.57 -40.59 -53.30
C PRO A 603 -5.87 -39.79 -53.35
N VAL A 604 -6.49 -39.84 -54.54
CA VAL A 604 -7.86 -39.40 -54.82
C VAL A 604 -8.83 -40.46 -54.29
N TYR A 605 -9.84 -40.05 -53.52
CA TYR A 605 -10.98 -40.88 -53.16
C TYR A 605 -12.07 -40.71 -54.21
N GLU A 606 -12.49 -41.80 -54.85
CA GLU A 606 -13.83 -41.91 -55.45
C GLU A 606 -14.41 -43.31 -55.16
N THR A 607 -15.64 -43.28 -54.62
CA THR A 607 -16.70 -44.30 -54.48
C THR A 607 -16.39 -45.79 -54.56
#